data_AF-A0A8T0ESB0-F1
#
_entry.id   AF-A0A8T0ESB0-F1
#
_cell.length_a   1.000
_cell.length_b   1.000
_cell.length_c   1.000
_cell.angle_alpha   90.00
_cell.angle_beta   90.00
_cell.angle_gamma   90.00
#
_symmetry.space_group_name_H-M   'P 1'
#
loop_
_entity.id
_entity.type
_entity.pdbx_description
1 polymer ?
#
loop_
_entity_poly.entity_id
_entity_poly.type
_entity_poly.pdbx_seq_one_letter_code
_entity_poly.pdbx_strand_id
1 'polypeptide(L)'
;MEENSNSFAISVNEDYESDFEYDVDVGEKRKAREDLTLKQPAAKIPKPNKQEFADAYAREQGRIQQQAYLSLDAYTRHKKLINDYVLCYRGATGKLRRDTSNYKTDSDIIRENHRFLWEEEDEAKTWGEQLAKKYYDRLFKEYCLCDLSRYKEKKIGMRWRTEKEVILGKGQFFCGSIRCEEKGRIE
;
A
#
# COMPACT_ATOMS: atom_id res chain seq x y z
N MET A 1 -3.13 28.58 -21.48
CA MET A 1 -2.41 28.42 -20.20
C MET A 1 -3.47 28.49 -19.12
N GLU A 2 -4.35 27.50 -19.02
CA GLU A 2 -4.08 26.17 -18.45
C GLU A 2 -3.36 26.28 -17.11
N GLU A 3 -4.14 26.38 -16.04
CA GLU A 3 -3.83 25.66 -14.81
C GLU A 3 -5.11 24.94 -14.36
N ASN A 4 -5.02 23.62 -14.46
CA ASN A 4 -6.02 22.63 -14.10
C ASN A 4 -5.59 22.07 -12.74
N SER A 5 -6.03 22.68 -11.64
CA SER A 5 -5.89 22.10 -10.31
C SER A 5 -7.08 21.19 -10.04
N ASN A 6 -6.91 19.94 -10.47
CA ASN A 6 -7.82 18.83 -10.26
C ASN A 6 -7.83 18.43 -8.78
N SER A 7 -8.72 19.02 -7.98
CA SER A 7 -9.05 18.50 -6.65
C SER A 7 -10.10 17.41 -6.81
N PHE A 8 -9.68 16.16 -6.63
CA PHE A 8 -10.53 14.98 -6.56
C PHE A 8 -11.44 15.10 -5.33
N ALA A 9 -12.65 15.63 -5.53
CA ALA A 9 -13.70 15.64 -4.52
C ALA A 9 -14.21 14.20 -4.36
N ILE A 10 -14.10 13.67 -3.14
CA ILE A 10 -14.77 12.44 -2.72
C ILE A 10 -16.27 12.71 -2.80
N SER A 11 -16.98 12.00 -3.68
CA SER A 11 -18.44 11.98 -3.64
C SER A 11 -18.86 11.22 -2.40
N VAL A 12 -19.21 11.94 -1.34
CA VAL A 12 -20.00 11.38 -0.25
C VAL A 12 -21.39 11.17 -0.84
N ASN A 13 -21.79 9.92 -1.07
CA ASN A 13 -23.18 9.59 -1.35
C ASN A 13 -23.97 9.92 -0.09
N GLU A 14 -24.58 11.09 -0.11
CA GLU A 14 -25.51 11.62 0.89
C GLU A 14 -26.94 11.17 0.53
N ASP A 15 -27.11 9.89 0.19
CA ASP A 15 -28.40 9.33 -0.20
C ASP A 15 -28.97 8.50 0.95
N TYR A 16 -29.48 9.19 1.96
CA TYR A 16 -30.51 8.61 2.85
C TYR A 16 -31.36 9.71 3.50
N GLU A 17 -31.96 10.56 2.66
CA GLU A 17 -33.14 11.34 3.03
C GLU A 17 -34.36 10.42 2.97
N SER A 18 -34.97 10.13 4.13
CA SER A 18 -36.28 9.49 4.15
C SER A 18 -37.36 10.54 3.88
N ASP A 19 -37.81 10.57 2.65
CA ASP A 19 -39.04 11.22 2.20
C ASP A 19 -40.25 10.60 2.93
N PHE A 20 -41.01 11.42 3.64
CA PHE A 20 -42.33 11.05 4.15
C PHE A 20 -43.33 12.09 3.66
N GLU A 21 -43.79 11.85 2.44
CA GLU A 21 -44.84 12.57 1.73
C GLU A 21 -46.12 12.58 2.59
N TYR A 22 -46.55 13.76 3.03
CA TYR A 22 -47.82 13.96 3.71
C TYR A 22 -48.89 14.30 2.65
N ASP A 23 -49.61 13.28 2.19
CA ASP A 23 -50.89 13.49 1.52
C ASP A 23 -51.91 13.97 2.55
N VAL A 24 -52.21 15.26 2.52
CA VAL A 24 -53.33 15.86 3.24
C VAL A 24 -54.57 15.70 2.39
N ASP A 25 -55.23 14.55 2.50
CA ASP A 25 -56.61 14.39 2.02
C ASP A 25 -57.60 14.62 3.16
N VAL A 26 -58.32 15.72 3.01
CA VAL A 26 -59.39 16.18 3.89
C VAL A 26 -60.62 15.30 3.69
N GLY A 27 -60.98 14.58 4.75
CA GLY A 27 -62.37 14.37 5.11
C GLY A 27 -63.14 13.26 4.40
N GLU A 28 -63.10 12.06 4.98
CA GLU A 28 -64.32 11.26 5.14
C GLU A 28 -64.38 10.73 6.57
N LYS A 29 -65.47 11.09 7.27
CA LYS A 29 -65.76 10.65 8.64
C LYS A 29 -65.95 9.13 8.65
N ARG A 30 -64.88 8.38 8.86
CA ARG A 30 -64.97 6.98 9.29
C ARG A 30 -65.68 7.00 10.64
N LYS A 31 -66.94 6.53 10.67
CA LYS A 31 -67.66 6.31 11.93
C LYS A 31 -66.75 5.49 12.83
N ALA A 32 -66.31 6.10 13.93
CA ALA A 32 -65.58 5.40 14.97
C ALA A 32 -66.44 4.19 15.36
N ARG A 33 -65.97 2.98 15.04
CA ARG A 33 -66.35 1.85 15.88
C ARG A 33 -65.76 2.23 17.22
N GLU A 34 -66.63 2.56 18.16
CA GLU A 34 -66.27 2.75 19.57
C GLU A 34 -65.70 1.43 20.06
N ASP A 35 -64.40 1.26 19.86
CA ASP A 35 -63.62 0.29 20.58
C ASP A 35 -63.58 0.82 22.01
N LEU A 36 -64.45 0.25 22.87
CA LEU A 36 -64.63 0.60 24.28
C LEU A 36 -63.36 0.36 25.13
N THR A 37 -62.25 -0.01 24.50
CA THR A 37 -60.94 -0.08 25.13
C THR A 37 -60.31 1.31 25.12
N LEU A 38 -60.38 1.99 26.27
CA LEU A 38 -59.60 3.19 26.54
C LEU A 38 -58.11 2.87 26.30
N LYS A 39 -57.52 3.35 25.21
CA LYS A 39 -56.07 3.30 24.99
C LYS A 39 -55.42 4.16 26.06
N GLN A 40 -54.99 3.53 27.15
CA GLN A 40 -54.21 4.21 28.18
C GLN A 40 -52.89 4.68 27.53
N PRO A 41 -52.51 5.96 27.67
CA PRO A 41 -51.23 6.43 27.17
C PRO A 41 -50.14 5.64 27.88
N ALA A 42 -49.26 5.00 27.12
CA ALA A 42 -48.15 4.24 27.69
C ALA A 42 -47.38 5.14 28.67
N ALA A 43 -47.17 4.64 29.89
CA ALA A 43 -46.45 5.38 30.91
C ALA A 43 -45.07 5.80 30.39
N LYS A 44 -44.73 7.09 30.51
CA LYS A 44 -43.42 7.60 30.10
C LYS A 44 -42.37 7.03 31.04
N ILE A 45 -41.61 6.04 30.57
CA ILE A 45 -40.51 5.46 31.34
C ILE A 45 -39.41 6.54 31.44
N PRO A 46 -38.97 6.92 32.66
CA PRO A 46 -37.89 7.88 32.81
C PRO A 46 -36.60 7.32 32.21
N LYS A 47 -35.84 8.17 31.51
CA LYS A 47 -34.55 7.76 30.96
C LYS A 47 -33.60 7.42 32.13
N PRO A 48 -32.83 6.33 32.03
CA PRO A 48 -31.88 5.96 33.07
C PRO A 48 -30.82 7.04 33.25
N ASN A 49 -30.22 7.09 34.44
CA ASN A 49 -29.13 8.01 34.71
C ASN A 49 -27.94 7.69 33.79
N LYS A 50 -27.14 8.70 33.41
CA LYS A 50 -26.00 8.55 32.51
C LYS A 50 -24.98 7.52 33.02
N GLN A 51 -24.76 7.46 34.33
CA GLN A 51 -23.85 6.49 34.95
C GLN A 51 -24.40 5.06 34.84
N GLU A 52 -25.67 4.85 35.19
CA GLU A 52 -26.32 3.55 35.10
C GLU A 52 -26.37 3.03 33.66
N PHE A 53 -26.63 3.92 32.71
CA PHE A 53 -26.58 3.62 31.28
C PHE A 53 -25.17 3.20 30.84
N ALA A 54 -24.14 3.93 31.26
CA ALA A 54 -22.76 3.60 30.92
C ALA A 54 -22.33 2.24 31.50
N ASP A 55 -22.69 1.94 32.75
CA ASP A 55 -22.38 0.68 33.42
C ASP A 55 -23.14 -0.51 32.80
N ALA A 56 -24.40 -0.31 32.41
CA ALA A 56 -25.18 -1.31 31.69
C ALA A 56 -24.60 -1.55 30.28
N TYR A 57 -24.21 -0.49 29.58
CA TYR A 57 -23.60 -0.57 28.26
C TYR A 57 -22.25 -1.30 28.32
N ALA A 58 -21.38 -0.99 29.29
CA ALA A 58 -20.10 -1.67 29.46
C ALA A 58 -20.28 -3.19 29.71
N ARG A 59 -21.27 -3.57 30.52
CA ARG A 59 -21.61 -4.98 30.76
C ARG A 59 -22.08 -5.68 29.49
N GLU A 60 -22.96 -5.05 28.71
CA GLU A 60 -23.44 -5.65 27.46
C GLU A 60 -22.32 -5.76 26.43
N GLN A 61 -21.46 -4.74 26.31
CA GLN A 61 -20.27 -4.80 25.46
C GLN A 61 -19.33 -5.93 25.87
N GLY A 62 -19.09 -6.14 27.16
CA GLY A 62 -18.31 -7.27 27.66
C GLY A 62 -18.93 -8.62 27.27
N ARG A 63 -20.26 -8.74 27.35
CA ARG A 63 -21.01 -9.93 26.92
C ARG A 63 -20.85 -10.20 25.43
N ILE A 64 -21.04 -9.17 24.60
CA ILE A 64 -20.90 -9.25 23.14
C ILE A 64 -19.48 -9.63 22.76
N GLN A 65 -18.47 -9.01 23.38
CA GLN A 65 -17.06 -9.34 23.14
C GLN A 65 -16.74 -10.78 23.52
N GLN A 66 -17.25 -11.26 24.65
CA GLN A 66 -17.05 -12.64 25.09
C GLN A 66 -17.71 -13.63 24.12
N GLN A 67 -18.95 -13.37 23.70
CA GLN A 67 -19.65 -14.20 22.71
C GLN A 67 -18.91 -14.20 21.37
N ALA A 68 -18.48 -13.03 20.90
CA ALA A 68 -17.69 -12.91 19.67
C ALA A 68 -16.35 -13.64 19.74
N TYR A 69 -15.69 -13.65 20.90
CA TYR A 69 -14.45 -14.41 21.11
C TYR A 69 -14.68 -15.93 21.12
N LEU A 70 -15.77 -16.38 21.74
CA LEU A 70 -16.14 -17.78 21.80
C LEU A 70 -16.66 -18.32 20.46
N SER A 71 -17.21 -17.46 19.59
CA SER A 71 -17.64 -17.85 18.25
C SER A 71 -16.49 -17.97 17.25
N LEU A 72 -15.29 -17.49 17.58
CA LEU A 72 -14.11 -17.66 16.71
C LEU A 72 -13.63 -19.11 16.69
N ASP A 73 -13.17 -19.53 15.51
CA ASP A 73 -12.42 -20.77 15.31
C ASP A 73 -11.16 -20.83 16.20
N ALA A 74 -10.72 -22.05 16.53
CA ALA A 74 -9.59 -22.31 17.41
C ALA A 74 -8.31 -21.59 16.95
N TYR A 75 -8.02 -21.63 15.64
CA TYR A 75 -6.84 -20.96 15.08
C TYR A 75 -6.95 -19.43 15.20
N THR A 76 -8.12 -18.88 14.87
CA THR A 76 -8.36 -17.44 14.90
C THR A 76 -8.31 -16.90 16.33
N ARG A 77 -8.85 -17.65 17.28
CA ARG A 77 -8.80 -17.35 18.71
C ARG A 77 -7.35 -17.32 19.21
N HIS A 78 -6.56 -18.33 18.86
CA HIS A 78 -5.14 -18.38 19.21
C HIS A 78 -4.38 -17.17 18.65
N LYS A 79 -4.58 -16.83 17.38
CA LYS A 79 -3.95 -15.66 16.75
C LYS A 79 -4.27 -14.36 17.50
N LYS A 80 -5.53 -14.17 17.90
CA LYS A 80 -5.96 -13.01 18.68
C LYS A 80 -5.26 -12.96 20.05
N LEU A 81 -5.24 -14.07 20.79
CA LEU A 81 -4.54 -14.15 22.09
C LEU A 81 -3.06 -13.84 21.99
N ILE A 82 -2.38 -14.39 20.97
CA ILE A 82 -0.94 -14.13 20.76
C ILE A 82 -0.71 -12.67 20.43
N ASN A 83 -1.52 -12.07 19.56
CA ASN A 83 -1.43 -10.64 19.24
C ASN A 83 -1.64 -9.77 20.48
N ASP A 84 -2.70 -10.03 21.25
CA ASP A 84 -3.02 -9.29 22.46
C ASP A 84 -1.89 -9.43 23.50
N TYR A 85 -1.34 -10.64 23.68
CA TYR A 85 -0.20 -10.87 24.56
C TYR A 85 1.04 -10.07 24.14
N VAL A 86 1.34 -10.07 22.84
CA VAL A 86 2.49 -9.36 22.28
C VAL A 86 2.34 -7.84 22.38
N LEU A 87 1.12 -7.31 22.25
CA LEU A 87 0.83 -5.88 22.31
C LEU A 87 0.74 -5.35 23.76
N CYS A 88 0.17 -6.13 24.69
CA CYS A 88 -0.10 -5.67 26.06
C CYS A 88 1.09 -5.81 27.02
N TYR A 89 1.99 -6.76 26.81
CA TYR A 89 3.16 -6.94 27.68
C TYR A 89 4.36 -6.15 27.17
N ARG A 90 4.84 -5.18 27.98
CA ARG A 90 6.10 -4.46 27.70
C ARG A 90 7.24 -5.47 27.53
N GLY A 91 7.89 -5.44 26.35
CA GLY A 91 9.02 -6.31 26.01
C GLY A 91 8.65 -7.60 25.24
N ALA A 92 7.36 -7.95 25.11
CA ALA A 92 6.95 -9.13 24.33
C ALA A 92 7.25 -8.99 22.82
N THR A 93 7.28 -7.76 22.30
CA THR A 93 7.74 -7.45 20.93
C THR A 93 9.20 -7.81 20.67
N GLY A 94 10.03 -8.01 21.70
CA GLY A 94 11.40 -8.50 21.54
C GLY A 94 11.47 -9.89 20.87
N LYS A 95 10.46 -10.73 21.09
CA LYS A 95 10.33 -12.05 20.43
C LYS A 95 9.91 -11.95 18.97
N LEU A 96 9.32 -10.82 18.56
CA LEU A 96 8.99 -10.54 17.15
C LEU A 96 10.16 -9.97 16.36
N ARG A 97 11.28 -9.65 17.03
CA ARG A 97 12.42 -9.05 16.34
C ARG A 97 12.98 -10.08 15.36
N ARG A 98 12.83 -9.78 14.07
CA ARG A 98 13.40 -10.58 13.01
C ARG A 98 14.92 -10.56 13.16
N ASP A 99 15.56 -11.72 13.12
CA ASP A 99 17.01 -11.77 12.99
C ASP A 99 17.36 -11.11 11.65
N THR A 100 18.29 -10.16 11.62
CA THR A 100 18.74 -9.41 10.44
C THR A 100 20.16 -9.78 10.01
N SER A 101 20.82 -10.70 10.71
CA SER A 101 22.22 -11.05 10.49
C SER A 101 22.52 -11.57 9.08
N ASN A 102 21.59 -12.30 8.47
CA ASN A 102 21.78 -12.96 7.17
C ASN A 102 21.14 -12.21 5.99
N TYR A 103 20.85 -10.91 6.13
CA TYR A 103 20.09 -10.18 5.12
C TYR A 103 21.08 -9.68 4.10
N LYS A 104 20.95 -10.20 2.89
CA LYS A 104 21.68 -9.70 1.74
C LYS A 104 20.71 -8.93 0.87
N THR A 105 21.09 -7.71 0.52
CA THR A 105 20.37 -6.93 -0.49
C THR A 105 20.75 -7.46 -1.87
N ASP A 106 19.85 -7.36 -2.85
CA ASP A 106 20.13 -7.73 -4.24
C ASP A 106 21.45 -7.12 -4.75
N SER A 107 21.75 -5.86 -4.38
CA SER A 107 23.02 -5.20 -4.72
C SER A 107 24.25 -5.91 -4.16
N ASP A 108 24.16 -6.46 -2.96
CA ASP A 108 25.28 -7.17 -2.32
C ASP A 108 25.47 -8.54 -2.97
N ILE A 109 24.37 -9.22 -3.30
CA ILE A 109 24.39 -10.52 -4.00
C ILE A 109 25.00 -10.37 -5.40
N ILE A 110 24.65 -9.29 -6.11
CA ILE A 110 25.26 -8.96 -7.40
C ILE A 110 26.74 -8.66 -7.22
N ARG A 111 27.13 -7.85 -6.22
CA ARG A 111 28.55 -7.54 -5.96
C ARG A 111 29.37 -8.80 -5.64
N GLU A 112 28.80 -9.77 -4.93
CA GLU A 112 29.46 -11.03 -4.61
C GLU A 112 29.62 -11.95 -5.84
N ASN A 113 28.62 -12.03 -6.71
CA ASN A 113 28.55 -13.02 -7.80
C ASN A 113 28.74 -12.44 -9.21
N HIS A 114 29.02 -11.14 -9.35
CA HIS A 114 29.20 -10.53 -10.66
C HIS A 114 30.44 -11.06 -11.37
N ARG A 115 30.29 -11.32 -12.67
CA ARG A 115 31.36 -11.61 -13.60
C ARG A 115 31.34 -10.56 -14.70
N PHE A 116 32.51 -10.04 -15.05
CA PHE A 116 32.63 -8.98 -16.06
C PHE A 116 32.33 -9.50 -17.47
N LEU A 117 32.75 -10.73 -17.77
CA LEU A 117 32.43 -11.44 -19.01
C LEU A 117 31.72 -12.74 -18.64
N TRP A 118 30.49 -12.89 -19.13
CA TRP A 118 29.75 -14.14 -19.12
C TRP A 118 29.95 -14.81 -20.49
N GLU A 119 30.48 -16.03 -20.50
CA GLU A 119 30.55 -16.83 -21.72
C GLU A 119 29.22 -17.56 -21.93
N GLU A 120 28.88 -17.92 -23.17
CA GLU A 120 27.62 -18.61 -23.48
C GLU A 120 27.55 -20.00 -22.81
N GLU A 121 28.70 -20.64 -22.58
CA GLU A 121 28.83 -21.92 -21.87
C GLU A 121 28.76 -21.79 -20.33
N ASP A 122 28.82 -20.57 -19.79
CA ASP A 122 28.71 -20.36 -18.35
C ASP A 122 27.25 -20.49 -17.87
N GLU A 123 26.88 -21.69 -17.43
CA GLU A 123 25.64 -21.95 -16.72
C GLU A 123 25.74 -21.42 -15.27
N ALA A 124 24.82 -20.52 -14.91
CA ALA A 124 24.68 -20.03 -13.54
C ALA A 124 24.09 -21.12 -12.64
N LYS A 125 24.92 -21.64 -11.72
CA LYS A 125 24.59 -22.79 -10.87
C LYS A 125 23.89 -22.35 -9.58
N THR A 126 24.27 -21.20 -9.07
CA THR A 126 23.72 -20.64 -7.82
C THR A 126 22.65 -19.59 -8.12
N TRP A 127 21.64 -19.45 -7.26
CA TRP A 127 20.62 -18.41 -7.41
C TRP A 127 21.21 -16.99 -7.53
N GLY A 128 22.27 -16.69 -6.77
CA GLY A 128 22.96 -15.39 -6.84
C GLY A 128 23.67 -15.14 -8.18
N GLU A 129 24.23 -16.20 -8.77
CA GLU A 129 24.81 -16.16 -10.12
C GLU A 129 23.72 -15.96 -11.18
N GLN A 130 22.57 -16.61 -11.04
CA GLN A 130 21.43 -16.44 -11.95
C GLN A 130 20.90 -15.01 -11.90
N LEU A 131 20.82 -14.43 -10.71
CA LEU A 131 20.49 -13.02 -10.52
C LEU A 131 21.51 -12.13 -11.22
N ALA A 132 22.80 -12.34 -10.97
CA ALA A 132 23.87 -11.56 -11.60
C ALA A 132 23.85 -11.67 -13.13
N LYS A 133 23.63 -12.87 -13.69
CA LYS A 133 23.49 -13.10 -15.13
C LYS A 133 22.30 -12.35 -15.72
N LYS A 134 21.14 -12.40 -15.06
CA LYS A 134 19.96 -11.64 -15.49
C LYS A 134 20.19 -10.12 -15.49
N TYR A 135 20.93 -9.61 -14.51
CA TYR A 135 21.33 -8.20 -14.49
C TYR A 135 22.34 -7.87 -15.59
N TYR A 136 23.27 -8.81 -15.87
CA TYR A 136 24.23 -8.67 -16.96
C TYR A 136 23.54 -8.64 -18.33
N ASP A 137 22.61 -9.55 -18.61
CA ASP A 137 21.86 -9.57 -19.86
C ASP A 137 20.99 -8.31 -20.06
N ARG A 138 20.60 -7.67 -18.95
CA ARG A 138 19.88 -6.40 -18.93
C ARG A 138 20.81 -5.18 -19.08
N LEU A 139 22.14 -5.33 -19.07
CA LEU A 139 23.05 -4.23 -19.39
C LEU A 139 22.88 -3.85 -20.87
N PHE A 140 22.09 -2.82 -21.12
CA PHE A 140 21.85 -2.33 -22.47
C PHE A 140 23.08 -1.60 -23.05
N LYS A 141 23.20 -1.64 -24.38
CA LYS A 141 24.16 -0.82 -25.16
C LYS A 141 24.03 0.69 -24.87
N GLU A 142 22.91 1.10 -24.27
CA GLU A 142 22.67 2.45 -23.77
C GLU A 142 23.70 2.91 -22.75
N TYR A 143 24.28 2.00 -21.95
CA TYR A 143 25.33 2.32 -20.98
C TYR A 143 26.73 2.39 -21.60
N CYS A 144 26.84 2.30 -22.93
CA CYS A 144 28.08 2.57 -23.64
C CYS A 144 28.20 4.06 -23.97
N LEU A 145 29.44 4.54 -24.07
CA LEU A 145 29.80 5.78 -24.74
C LEU A 145 30.35 5.46 -26.12
N CYS A 146 30.03 6.32 -27.08
CA CYS A 146 30.44 6.15 -28.47
C CYS A 146 31.60 7.08 -28.80
N ASP A 147 32.67 6.55 -29.38
CA ASP A 147 33.67 7.35 -30.08
C ASP A 147 33.22 7.54 -31.54
N LEU A 148 32.76 8.75 -31.83
CA LEU A 148 32.33 9.17 -33.16
C LEU A 148 33.45 9.87 -33.93
N SER A 149 34.70 9.90 -33.44
CA SER A 149 35.79 10.66 -34.10
C SER A 149 36.06 10.25 -35.55
N ARG A 150 35.78 8.99 -35.93
CA ARG A 150 35.92 8.47 -37.31
C ARG A 150 34.59 8.09 -37.96
N TYR A 151 33.49 8.72 -37.55
CA TYR A 151 32.16 8.39 -38.08
C TYR A 151 32.05 8.53 -39.61
N LYS A 152 32.81 9.47 -40.21
CA LYS A 152 32.87 9.67 -41.67
C LYS A 152 33.47 8.46 -42.41
N GLU A 153 34.35 7.70 -41.76
CA GLU A 153 34.89 6.44 -42.28
C GLU A 153 33.96 5.24 -41.99
N LYS A 154 32.74 5.47 -41.48
CA LYS A 154 31.78 4.46 -40.99
C LYS A 154 32.34 3.58 -39.86
N LYS A 155 33.33 4.09 -39.11
CA LYS A 155 33.91 3.41 -37.95
C LYS A 155 33.40 4.08 -36.68
N ILE A 156 32.84 3.28 -35.79
CA ILE A 156 32.36 3.72 -34.47
C ILE A 156 33.05 2.85 -33.43
N GLY A 157 33.71 3.49 -32.47
CA GLY A 157 34.21 2.81 -31.27
C GLY A 157 33.15 2.88 -30.18
N MET A 158 33.01 1.84 -29.37
CA MET A 158 32.15 1.88 -28.19
C MET A 158 32.95 1.39 -26.98
N ARG A 159 32.71 2.01 -25.83
CA ARG A 159 33.20 1.53 -24.54
C ARG A 159 32.12 1.65 -23.48
N TRP A 160 32.17 0.82 -22.45
CA TRP A 160 31.29 0.95 -21.29
C TRP A 160 31.59 2.25 -20.52
N ARG A 161 30.54 2.83 -19.91
CA ARG A 161 30.66 4.00 -19.01
C ARG A 161 31.38 3.59 -17.73
N THR A 162 32.17 4.52 -17.19
CA THR A 162 32.74 4.41 -15.84
C THR A 162 31.73 4.91 -14.79
N GLU A 163 31.88 4.50 -13.54
CA GLU A 163 31.00 4.92 -12.43
C GLU A 163 30.81 6.44 -12.37
N LYS A 164 31.90 7.20 -12.49
CA LYS A 164 31.86 8.67 -12.50
C LYS A 164 31.01 9.23 -13.64
N GLU A 165 31.06 8.63 -14.82
CA GLU A 165 30.30 9.07 -15.99
C GLU A 165 28.82 8.74 -15.88
N VAL A 166 28.49 7.60 -15.25
CA VAL A 166 27.11 7.21 -14.94
C VAL A 166 26.50 8.17 -13.92
N ILE A 167 27.22 8.49 -12.84
CA ILE A 167 26.76 9.46 -11.81
C ILE A 167 26.57 10.85 -12.42
N LEU A 168 27.48 11.27 -13.32
CA LEU A 168 27.34 12.53 -14.06
C LEU A 168 26.22 12.49 -15.11
N GLY A 169 25.67 11.32 -15.45
CA GLY A 169 24.63 11.18 -16.46
C GLY A 169 25.09 11.43 -17.90
N LYS A 170 26.37 11.23 -18.20
CA LYS A 170 26.88 11.33 -19.58
C LYS A 170 26.23 10.27 -20.45
N GLY A 171 25.63 10.68 -21.58
CA GLY A 171 24.88 9.83 -22.50
C GLY A 171 23.45 9.50 -22.04
N GLN A 172 22.97 10.07 -20.92
CA GLN A 172 21.55 10.07 -20.54
C GLN A 172 20.99 11.50 -20.53
N PHE A 173 21.71 12.43 -19.91
CA PHE A 173 21.35 13.85 -19.86
C PHE A 173 22.22 14.73 -20.76
N PHE A 174 23.46 14.29 -21.00
CA PHE A 174 24.46 14.99 -21.81
C PHE A 174 24.91 14.13 -22.99
N CYS A 175 25.56 14.74 -23.98
CA CYS A 175 26.08 14.02 -25.15
C CYS A 175 26.93 12.80 -24.73
N GLY A 176 26.63 11.63 -25.32
CA GLY A 176 27.31 10.36 -25.04
C GLY A 176 28.61 10.14 -25.82
N SER A 177 29.12 11.16 -26.52
CA SER A 177 30.37 11.02 -27.26
C SER A 177 31.59 11.34 -26.39
N ILE A 178 32.65 10.53 -26.49
CA ILE A 178 33.81 10.59 -25.57
C ILE A 178 34.49 11.96 -25.61
N ARG A 179 34.53 12.61 -26.79
CA ARG A 179 35.20 13.90 -27.01
C ARG A 179 34.29 15.11 -26.84
N CYS A 180 33.00 14.91 -26.57
CA CYS A 180 32.09 16.01 -26.34
C CYS A 180 32.08 16.38 -24.87
N GLU A 181 32.41 17.65 -24.59
CA GLU A 181 32.37 18.24 -23.25
C GLU A 181 31.12 19.11 -23.06
N GLU A 182 30.26 19.22 -24.08
CA GLU A 182 29.04 20.01 -23.98
C GLU A 182 28.09 19.39 -22.95
N LYS A 183 27.79 20.18 -21.93
CA LYS A 183 26.80 19.89 -20.89
C LYS A 183 25.42 20.43 -21.26
N GLY A 184 25.16 20.69 -22.54
CA GLY A 184 23.82 21.00 -23.01
C GLY A 184 22.91 19.81 -22.74
N ARG A 185 21.72 20.06 -22.18
CA ARG A 185 20.70 19.02 -22.01
C ARG A 185 20.29 18.54 -23.40
N ILE A 186 20.28 17.23 -23.61
CA ILE A 186 19.66 16.65 -24.80
C ILE A 186 18.14 16.80 -24.60
N GLU A 187 17.54 17.77 -25.31
CA GLU A 187 16.08 17.91 -25.42
C GLU A 187 15.50 16.93 -26.44
#